data_AF-A0A0U3S063-F1
#
_entry.id   AF-A0A0U3S063-F1
#
_cell.length_a   1.000
_cell.length_b   1.000
_cell.length_c   1.000
_cell.angle_alpha   90.00
_cell.angle_beta   90.00
_cell.angle_gamma   90.00
#
_symmetry.space_group_name_H-M   'P 1'
#
loop_
_entity.id
_entity.type
_entity.pdbx_description
1 polymer ?
#
loop_
_entity_poly.entity_id
_entity_poly.type
_entity_poly.pdbx_seq_one_letter_code
_entity_poly.pdbx_strand_id
1 'polypeptide(L)'
;MKRGAWILIPFMLLASFSQVYAYENQHLFNIDIYMTIYPSGTALVKINAQLKDPFYINYFENLSQTNPEKAEKEFHDFVYSLVYGNFKREVEKQTREALVVVPEEGPVKLGKNWTAVVTFKIYNYLVEENQTLQSSVYGPMQFLFKNRVFEYSWRKLTIVLPKEAYLITLAPKPKELVENVASWENGYYLPIVVITFDSSVYEAIMNKTSENTTKFIPFDEFLAKTMKGIQLYYNPLSGLVQFNATFEGANATSYHETKIREEFNKTMDIQEINSKIEGNKVIVWGKAKPKVDYKESLTKKIWSANITLPFKFDKVDVKAPASLGIKDQKTDGKSVIIVVEQKKGICGPGFVLLIALFPLLAKRR
;
A
#
# COMPACT_ATOMS: atom_id res chain seq x y z
N MET A 1 15.09 -61.32 -9.30
CA MET A 1 15.62 -60.09 -8.64
C MET A 1 15.88 -58.96 -9.65
N LYS A 2 14.87 -58.51 -10.42
CA LYS A 2 15.03 -57.39 -11.39
C LYS A 2 13.87 -56.37 -11.40
N ARG A 3 13.02 -56.37 -10.36
CA ARG A 3 11.89 -55.42 -10.23
C ARG A 3 12.03 -54.43 -9.06
N GLY A 4 12.98 -54.63 -8.14
CA GLY A 4 13.25 -53.69 -7.03
C GLY A 4 14.17 -52.52 -7.41
N ALA A 5 14.97 -52.64 -8.46
CA ALA A 5 15.95 -51.62 -8.85
C ALA A 5 15.32 -50.41 -9.58
N TRP A 6 14.12 -50.55 -10.14
CA TRP A 6 13.47 -49.50 -10.93
C TRP A 6 12.64 -48.50 -10.10
N ILE A 7 12.39 -48.79 -8.82
CA ILE A 7 11.68 -47.88 -7.90
C ILE A 7 12.66 -46.97 -7.13
N LEU A 8 13.93 -47.38 -7.00
CA LEU A 8 14.96 -46.58 -6.33
C LEU A 8 15.47 -45.39 -7.16
N ILE A 9 15.42 -45.48 -8.48
CA ILE A 9 15.88 -44.42 -9.40
C ILE A 9 15.02 -43.14 -9.30
N PRO A 10 13.67 -43.19 -9.33
CA PRO A 10 12.85 -41.99 -9.12
C PRO A 10 12.93 -41.44 -7.68
N PHE A 11 13.15 -42.30 -6.68
CA PHE A 11 13.33 -41.86 -5.28
C PHE A 11 14.69 -41.17 -5.04
N MET A 12 15.76 -41.66 -5.67
CA MET A 12 17.07 -40.98 -5.63
C MET A 12 17.08 -39.68 -6.44
N LEU A 13 16.35 -39.61 -7.56
CA LEU A 13 16.20 -38.38 -8.34
C LEU A 13 15.39 -37.31 -7.58
N LEU A 14 14.35 -37.71 -6.83
CA LEU A 14 13.62 -36.79 -5.94
C LEU A 14 14.48 -36.33 -4.74
N ALA A 15 15.34 -37.19 -4.21
CA ALA A 15 16.28 -36.83 -3.13
C ALA A 15 17.37 -35.83 -3.57
N SER A 16 17.71 -35.79 -4.86
CA SER A 16 18.61 -34.77 -5.43
C SER A 16 17.95 -33.39 -5.64
N PHE A 17 16.61 -33.29 -5.66
CA PHE A 17 15.91 -31.99 -5.66
C PHE A 17 15.60 -31.46 -4.25
N SER A 18 15.80 -32.29 -3.21
CA SER A 18 15.64 -31.92 -1.81
C SER A 18 16.97 -31.87 -1.04
N GLN A 19 18.06 -31.47 -1.69
CA GLN A 19 19.21 -30.95 -0.94
C GLN A 19 18.86 -29.56 -0.44
N VAL A 20 18.04 -29.51 0.62
CA VAL A 20 18.08 -28.38 1.55
C VAL A 20 19.49 -28.41 2.13
N TYR A 21 20.39 -27.62 1.53
CA TYR A 21 21.65 -27.32 2.18
C TYR A 21 21.29 -26.65 3.49
N ALA A 22 21.35 -27.41 4.59
CA ALA A 22 21.19 -26.87 5.93
C ALA A 22 22.45 -26.08 6.25
N TYR A 23 22.57 -24.89 5.69
CA TYR A 23 23.60 -23.95 6.07
C TYR A 23 23.31 -23.53 7.52
N GLU A 24 24.36 -23.31 8.31
CA GLU A 24 24.19 -22.76 9.65
C GLU A 24 23.71 -21.31 9.55
N ASN A 25 22.87 -20.87 10.49
CA ASN A 25 22.49 -19.46 10.59
C ASN A 25 23.72 -18.57 10.80
N GLN A 26 23.77 -17.40 10.15
CA GLN A 26 24.82 -16.43 10.45
C GLN A 26 24.71 -15.95 11.91
N HIS A 27 25.84 -15.94 12.61
CA HIS A 27 25.94 -15.63 14.03
C HIS A 27 26.43 -14.20 14.31
N LEU A 28 26.75 -13.43 13.27
CA LEU A 28 27.40 -12.12 13.42
C LEU A 28 26.41 -10.99 13.72
N PHE A 29 25.26 -10.99 13.06
CA PHE A 29 24.33 -9.87 13.09
C PHE A 29 22.91 -10.29 13.48
N ASN A 30 22.21 -9.41 14.17
CA ASN A 30 20.75 -9.36 14.13
C ASN A 30 20.35 -8.45 12.97
N ILE A 31 19.61 -9.00 12.01
CA ILE A 31 19.24 -8.31 10.77
C ILE A 31 17.72 -8.15 10.71
N ASP A 32 17.25 -6.93 10.49
CA ASP A 32 15.87 -6.64 10.09
C ASP A 32 15.88 -5.98 8.71
N ILE A 33 15.08 -6.49 7.78
CA ILE A 33 15.01 -6.02 6.39
C ILE A 33 13.65 -5.35 6.17
N TYR A 34 13.68 -4.17 5.56
CA TYR A 34 12.52 -3.41 5.11
C TYR A 34 12.65 -3.15 3.62
N MET A 35 11.67 -3.59 2.85
CA MET A 35 11.61 -3.37 1.40
C MET A 35 10.34 -2.60 1.06
N THR A 36 10.48 -1.50 0.35
CA THR A 36 9.36 -0.77 -0.24
C THR A 36 9.39 -0.96 -1.75
N ILE A 37 8.36 -1.60 -2.30
CA ILE A 37 8.24 -1.88 -3.72
C ILE A 37 7.37 -0.80 -4.36
N TYR A 38 7.90 -0.16 -5.39
CA TYR A 38 7.20 0.88 -6.16
C TYR A 38 6.44 0.29 -7.35
N PRO A 39 5.46 1.02 -7.92
CA PRO A 39 4.74 0.58 -9.12
C PRO A 39 5.64 0.28 -10.33
N SER A 40 6.82 0.88 -10.40
CA SER A 40 7.83 0.63 -11.43
C SER A 40 8.52 -0.73 -11.31
N GLY A 41 8.23 -1.53 -10.28
CA GLY A 41 8.97 -2.74 -9.96
C GLY A 41 10.32 -2.50 -9.28
N THR A 42 10.69 -1.25 -8.98
CA THR A 42 11.88 -0.92 -8.17
C THR A 42 11.61 -1.22 -6.69
N ALA A 43 12.59 -1.81 -6.00
CA ALA A 43 12.56 -1.95 -4.54
C ALA A 43 13.56 -1.00 -3.88
N LEU A 44 13.12 -0.23 -2.89
CA LEU A 44 14.01 0.42 -1.92
C LEU A 44 14.23 -0.54 -0.76
N VAL A 45 15.48 -0.86 -0.47
CA VAL A 45 15.87 -1.79 0.60
C VAL A 45 16.56 -1.01 1.71
N LYS A 46 16.11 -1.25 2.94
CA LYS A 46 16.72 -0.77 4.17
C LYS A 46 16.94 -1.94 5.12
N ILE A 47 18.20 -2.20 5.47
CA ILE A 47 18.60 -3.28 6.37
C ILE A 47 19.14 -2.66 7.65
N ASN A 48 18.53 -2.96 8.79
CA ASN A 48 19.10 -2.63 10.09
C ASN A 48 19.91 -3.83 10.56
N ALA A 49 21.21 -3.62 10.79
CA ALA A 49 22.12 -4.63 11.28
C ALA A 49 22.65 -4.23 12.65
N GLN A 50 22.60 -5.15 13.61
CA GLN A 50 23.22 -5.00 14.92
C GLN A 50 24.22 -6.13 15.12
N LEU A 51 25.47 -5.80 15.41
CA LEU A 51 26.47 -6.79 15.76
C LEU A 51 26.06 -7.52 17.04
N LYS A 52 26.06 -8.85 17.01
CA LYS A 52 25.67 -9.70 18.15
C LYS A 52 26.77 -10.68 18.58
N ASP A 53 27.75 -10.91 17.73
CA ASP A 53 28.84 -11.84 18.04
C ASP A 53 29.74 -11.27 19.16
N PRO A 54 29.89 -11.95 20.31
CA PRO A 54 30.63 -11.41 21.45
C PRO A 54 32.10 -11.16 21.17
N PHE A 55 32.74 -11.98 20.32
CA PHE A 55 34.14 -11.81 19.97
C PHE A 55 34.34 -10.52 19.17
N TYR A 56 33.49 -10.27 18.17
CA TYR A 56 33.55 -9.05 17.38
C TYR A 56 33.13 -7.81 18.16
N ILE A 57 32.15 -7.91 19.06
CA ILE A 57 31.80 -6.80 19.96
C ILE A 57 33.03 -6.38 20.78
N ASN A 58 33.67 -7.33 21.47
CA ASN A 58 34.86 -7.04 22.28
C ASN A 58 36.02 -6.49 21.43
N TYR A 59 36.20 -7.02 20.21
CA TYR A 59 37.19 -6.48 19.28
C TYR A 59 36.96 -4.99 18.99
N PHE A 60 35.75 -4.63 18.56
CA PHE A 60 35.43 -3.24 18.21
C PHE A 60 35.39 -2.33 19.44
N GLU A 61 34.94 -2.80 20.59
CA GLU A 61 34.98 -2.05 21.86
C GLU A 61 36.41 -1.69 22.26
N ASN A 62 37.33 -2.67 22.27
CA ASN A 62 38.74 -2.42 22.57
C ASN A 62 39.40 -1.50 21.54
N LEU A 63 39.05 -1.68 20.26
CA LEU A 63 39.54 -0.80 19.21
C LEU A 63 39.00 0.63 19.39
N SER A 64 37.75 0.81 19.79
CA SER A 64 37.14 2.13 19.98
C SER A 64 37.77 2.91 21.13
N GLN A 65 38.23 2.21 22.17
CA GLN A 65 38.92 2.82 23.31
C GLN A 65 40.31 3.34 22.93
N THR A 66 40.97 2.69 21.98
CA THR A 66 42.35 3.00 21.57
C THR A 66 42.41 3.89 20.34
N ASN A 67 41.49 3.70 19.39
CA ASN A 67 41.39 4.44 18.14
C ASN A 67 39.93 4.45 17.62
N PRO A 68 39.11 5.41 18.09
CA PRO A 68 37.69 5.50 17.72
C PRO A 68 37.45 5.57 16.21
N GLU A 69 38.21 6.40 15.48
CA GLU A 69 38.05 6.59 14.04
C GLU A 69 38.35 5.30 13.26
N LYS A 70 39.40 4.57 13.67
CA LYS A 70 39.73 3.28 13.08
C LYS A 70 38.66 2.23 13.38
N ALA A 71 38.10 2.22 14.59
CA ALA A 71 37.03 1.32 14.96
C ALA A 71 35.78 1.54 14.10
N GLU A 72 35.38 2.80 13.91
CA GLU A 72 34.26 3.16 13.04
C GLU A 72 34.52 2.75 11.59
N LYS A 73 35.71 3.05 11.05
CA LYS A 73 36.06 2.66 9.68
C LYS A 73 36.03 1.14 9.48
N GLU A 74 36.65 0.39 10.38
CA GLU A 74 36.66 -1.08 10.27
C GLU A 74 35.27 -1.68 10.44
N PHE A 75 34.46 -1.14 11.35
CA PHE A 75 33.08 -1.60 11.50
C PHE A 75 32.22 -1.26 10.28
N HIS A 76 32.40 -0.06 9.69
CA HIS A 76 31.79 0.31 8.42
C HIS A 76 32.14 -0.70 7.31
N ASP A 77 33.42 -1.00 7.13
CA ASP A 77 33.89 -1.93 6.10
C ASP A 77 33.38 -3.37 6.35
N PHE A 78 33.29 -3.75 7.63
CA PHE A 78 32.73 -5.03 8.06
C PHE A 78 31.25 -5.15 7.69
N VAL A 79 30.44 -4.13 7.98
CA VAL A 79 29.02 -4.08 7.59
C VAL A 79 28.86 -4.01 6.07
N TYR A 80 29.66 -3.19 5.40
CA TYR A 80 29.64 -3.05 3.94
C TYR A 80 29.89 -4.40 3.27
N SER A 81 30.94 -5.12 3.68
CA SER A 81 31.29 -6.40 3.09
C SER A 81 30.24 -7.48 3.41
N LEU A 82 29.86 -7.59 4.69
CA LEU A 82 29.10 -8.74 5.16
C LEU A 82 27.59 -8.58 5.03
N VAL A 83 27.04 -7.39 5.22
CA VAL A 83 25.60 -7.14 5.11
C VAL A 83 25.24 -6.75 3.67
N TYR A 84 25.82 -5.66 3.17
CA TYR A 84 25.53 -5.18 1.81
C TYR A 84 26.12 -6.09 0.73
N GLY A 85 27.42 -6.40 0.83
CA GLY A 85 28.15 -7.16 -0.20
C GLY A 85 27.57 -8.56 -0.42
N ASN A 86 27.26 -9.29 0.66
CA ASN A 86 26.56 -10.58 0.53
C ASN A 86 25.17 -10.41 -0.10
N PHE A 87 24.35 -9.46 0.35
CA PHE A 87 23.01 -9.25 -0.23
C PHE A 87 23.08 -8.94 -1.72
N LYS A 88 23.92 -7.98 -2.12
CA LYS A 88 24.14 -7.60 -3.52
C LYS A 88 24.57 -8.80 -4.35
N ARG A 89 25.53 -9.60 -3.86
CA ARG A 89 26.00 -10.78 -4.57
C ARG A 89 24.87 -11.78 -4.82
N GLU A 90 24.00 -12.02 -3.84
CA GLU A 90 22.87 -12.93 -4.02
C GLU A 90 21.87 -12.42 -5.05
N VAL A 91 21.57 -11.12 -5.07
CA VAL A 91 20.73 -10.48 -6.10
C VAL A 91 21.33 -10.66 -7.49
N GLU A 92 22.60 -10.27 -7.67
CA GLU A 92 23.27 -10.27 -8.98
C GLU A 92 23.58 -11.69 -9.50
N LYS A 93 23.63 -12.68 -8.61
CA LYS A 93 23.80 -14.09 -8.99
C LYS A 93 22.53 -14.68 -9.59
N GLN A 94 21.36 -14.26 -9.12
CA GLN A 94 20.07 -14.82 -9.55
C GLN A 94 19.56 -14.23 -10.86
N THR A 95 19.87 -12.96 -11.12
CA THR A 95 19.41 -12.29 -12.34
C THR A 95 20.42 -11.25 -12.81
N ARG A 96 20.47 -11.07 -14.14
CA ARG A 96 21.23 -9.99 -14.80
C ARG A 96 20.39 -8.73 -15.01
N GLU A 97 19.09 -8.82 -14.77
CA GLU A 97 18.13 -7.74 -15.03
C GLU A 97 18.01 -6.79 -13.85
N ALA A 98 18.18 -7.31 -12.62
CA ALA A 98 18.17 -6.49 -11.41
C ALA A 98 19.46 -5.68 -11.28
N LEU A 99 19.31 -4.37 -11.10
CA LEU A 99 20.43 -3.45 -10.91
C LEU A 99 20.41 -2.87 -9.50
N VAL A 100 21.48 -3.15 -8.73
CA VAL A 100 21.65 -2.61 -7.38
C VAL A 100 22.35 -1.25 -7.45
N VAL A 101 21.68 -0.21 -6.95
CA VAL A 101 22.17 1.17 -6.94
C VAL A 101 22.23 1.70 -5.52
N VAL A 102 23.35 2.31 -5.15
CA VAL A 102 23.60 2.88 -3.81
C VAL A 102 23.48 4.40 -3.82
N PRO A 103 23.20 5.02 -2.66
CA PRO A 103 23.31 6.48 -2.49
C PRO A 103 24.74 7.00 -2.74
N GLU A 104 24.88 8.28 -3.04
CA GLU A 104 26.19 8.92 -3.29
C GLU A 104 27.11 8.85 -2.08
N GLU A 105 26.56 9.02 -0.88
CA GLU A 105 27.24 8.90 0.41
C GLU A 105 27.64 7.46 0.76
N GLY A 106 27.27 6.49 -0.07
CA GLY A 106 27.46 5.06 0.17
C GLY A 106 26.26 4.39 0.85
N PRO A 107 26.22 3.05 0.89
CA PRO A 107 25.05 2.33 1.37
C PRO A 107 24.98 2.22 2.89
N VAL A 108 26.07 2.45 3.63
CA VAL A 108 26.15 2.15 5.07
C VAL A 108 26.19 3.43 5.90
N LYS A 109 25.27 3.53 6.86
CA LYS A 109 25.26 4.56 7.89
C LYS A 109 25.40 3.93 9.27
N LEU A 110 26.45 4.26 10.00
CA LEU A 110 26.69 3.75 11.34
C LEU A 110 25.75 4.39 12.38
N GLY A 111 25.39 3.59 13.37
CA GLY A 111 24.67 4.00 14.56
C GLY A 111 25.45 3.68 15.83
N LYS A 112 24.82 3.89 16.99
CA LYS A 112 25.43 3.59 18.30
C LYS A 112 25.44 2.08 18.57
N ASN A 113 26.28 1.63 19.48
CA ASN A 113 26.32 0.24 19.96
C ASN A 113 26.51 -0.79 18.82
N TRP A 114 27.44 -0.52 17.92
CA TRP A 114 27.75 -1.40 16.78
C TRP A 114 26.50 -1.77 15.97
N THR A 115 25.67 -0.76 15.72
CA THR A 115 24.52 -0.84 14.82
C THR A 115 24.81 -0.11 13.53
N ALA A 116 24.15 -0.52 12.45
CA ALA A 116 24.23 0.15 11.17
C ALA A 116 22.91 0.03 10.41
N VAL A 117 22.67 1.01 9.55
CA VAL A 117 21.59 1.03 8.58
C VAL A 117 22.21 0.95 7.19
N VAL A 118 21.85 -0.08 6.43
CA VAL A 118 22.27 -0.26 5.05
C VAL A 118 21.11 0.09 4.12
N THR A 119 21.29 1.02 3.19
CA THR A 119 20.24 1.48 2.27
C THR A 119 20.71 1.44 0.83
N PHE A 120 19.88 0.88 -0.07
CA PHE A 120 20.12 0.85 -1.51
C PHE A 120 18.82 0.60 -2.26
N LYS A 121 18.84 0.75 -3.58
CA LYS A 121 17.73 0.42 -4.48
C LYS A 121 18.08 -0.78 -5.34
N ILE A 122 17.07 -1.58 -5.65
CA ILE A 122 17.13 -2.64 -6.66
C ILE A 122 16.15 -2.25 -7.76
N TYR A 123 16.68 -1.80 -8.90
CA TYR A 123 15.89 -1.60 -10.10
C TYR A 123 15.55 -2.96 -10.70
N ASN A 124 14.39 -3.07 -11.33
CA ASN A 124 13.87 -4.32 -11.89
C ASN A 124 13.81 -5.44 -10.85
N TYR A 125 13.45 -5.11 -9.60
CA TYR A 125 13.20 -6.12 -8.57
C TYR A 125 11.94 -6.92 -8.91
N LEU A 126 10.89 -6.25 -9.37
CA LEU A 126 9.81 -6.89 -10.11
C LEU A 126 9.96 -6.59 -11.60
N VAL A 127 9.86 -7.62 -12.43
CA VAL A 127 9.97 -7.54 -13.90
C VAL A 127 8.63 -7.90 -14.51
N GLU A 128 8.30 -7.22 -15.61
CA GLU A 128 7.06 -7.46 -16.34
C GLU A 128 7.12 -8.78 -17.10
N GLU A 129 6.17 -9.66 -16.79
CA GLU A 129 5.95 -10.93 -17.47
C GLU A 129 4.45 -11.15 -17.61
N ASN A 130 3.95 -11.31 -18.84
CA ASN A 130 2.54 -11.60 -19.14
C ASN A 130 1.53 -10.66 -18.41
N GLN A 131 1.77 -9.34 -18.44
CA GLN A 131 0.92 -8.32 -17.77
C GLN A 131 0.89 -8.43 -16.22
N THR A 132 1.85 -9.15 -15.65
CA THR A 132 2.12 -9.20 -14.21
C THR A 132 3.53 -8.68 -13.94
N LEU A 133 3.79 -8.23 -12.72
CA LEU A 133 5.12 -7.93 -12.22
C LEU A 133 5.53 -9.03 -11.25
N GLN A 134 6.62 -9.74 -11.56
CA GLN A 134 7.14 -10.84 -10.78
C GLN A 134 8.53 -10.56 -10.26
N SER A 135 8.81 -10.97 -9.01
CA SER A 135 10.14 -10.88 -8.41
C SER A 135 11.21 -11.56 -9.26
N SER A 136 12.21 -10.79 -9.68
CA SER A 136 13.40 -11.29 -10.40
C SER A 136 14.41 -11.95 -9.47
N VAL A 137 14.29 -11.70 -8.16
CA VAL A 137 15.12 -12.29 -7.10
C VAL A 137 14.24 -12.82 -5.99
N TYR A 138 14.36 -14.11 -5.71
CA TYR A 138 13.66 -14.82 -4.64
C TYR A 138 14.42 -16.10 -4.32
N GLY A 139 14.21 -16.65 -3.13
CA GLY A 139 14.95 -17.85 -2.72
C GLY A 139 15.73 -17.70 -1.43
N PRO A 140 16.34 -18.80 -0.95
CA PRO A 140 17.25 -18.77 0.17
C PRO A 140 18.49 -17.92 -0.17
N MET A 141 18.89 -17.04 0.73
CA MET A 141 20.05 -16.17 0.57
C MET A 141 21.26 -16.71 1.34
N GLN A 142 22.45 -16.56 0.75
CA GLN A 142 23.71 -17.02 1.32
C GLN A 142 24.54 -15.89 1.94
N PHE A 143 25.19 -16.16 3.06
CA PHE A 143 26.07 -15.27 3.78
C PHE A 143 27.47 -15.87 3.87
N LEU A 144 28.42 -15.32 3.12
CA LEU A 144 29.80 -15.78 3.10
C LEU A 144 30.62 -15.01 4.14
N PHE A 145 31.28 -15.75 5.02
CA PHE A 145 32.18 -15.17 6.02
C PHE A 145 33.31 -16.14 6.35
N LYS A 146 34.56 -15.66 6.27
CA LYS A 146 35.78 -16.47 6.49
C LYS A 146 35.75 -17.80 5.72
N ASN A 147 35.41 -17.74 4.43
CA ASN A 147 35.29 -18.90 3.53
C ASN A 147 34.26 -19.97 3.96
N ARG A 148 33.34 -19.62 4.86
CA ARG A 148 32.19 -20.45 5.22
C ARG A 148 30.90 -19.83 4.73
N VAL A 149 29.99 -20.67 4.26
CA VAL A 149 28.66 -20.25 3.80
C VAL A 149 27.66 -20.52 4.91
N PHE A 150 26.99 -19.45 5.32
CA PHE A 150 25.90 -19.44 6.29
C PHE A 150 24.60 -19.06 5.57
N GLU A 151 23.46 -19.30 6.22
CA GLU A 151 22.21 -18.66 5.83
C GLU A 151 22.32 -17.16 6.08
N TYR A 152 21.96 -16.34 5.10
CA TYR A 152 21.73 -14.92 5.34
C TYR A 152 20.43 -14.80 6.14
N SER A 153 20.48 -15.06 7.45
CA SER A 153 19.29 -15.10 8.30
C SER A 153 18.96 -13.71 8.83
N TRP A 154 17.67 -13.35 8.77
CA TRP A 154 17.09 -12.15 9.37
C TRP A 154 16.04 -12.50 10.42
N ARG A 155 15.93 -11.64 11.42
CA ARG A 155 14.90 -11.72 12.45
C ARG A 155 13.56 -11.26 11.91
N LYS A 156 13.51 -10.21 11.09
CA LYS A 156 12.28 -9.71 10.49
C LYS A 156 12.50 -9.25 9.05
N LEU A 157 11.56 -9.61 8.16
CA LEU A 157 11.44 -9.04 6.82
C LEU A 157 10.07 -8.38 6.72
N THR A 158 10.04 -7.12 6.30
CA THR A 158 8.81 -6.37 6.02
C THR A 158 8.83 -5.91 4.57
N ILE A 159 7.79 -6.24 3.81
CA ILE A 159 7.62 -5.79 2.42
C ILE A 159 6.37 -4.94 2.33
N VAL A 160 6.53 -3.72 1.82
CA VAL A 160 5.43 -2.80 1.50
C VAL A 160 5.21 -2.86 0.00
N LEU A 161 4.06 -3.39 -0.43
CA LEU A 161 3.63 -3.49 -1.82
C LEU A 161 2.93 -2.20 -2.27
N PRO A 162 2.82 -1.93 -3.59
CA PRO A 162 2.01 -0.81 -4.08
C PRO A 162 0.54 -0.97 -3.67
N LYS A 163 -0.08 0.11 -3.15
CA LYS A 163 -1.48 0.09 -2.65
C LYS A 163 -2.53 -0.24 -3.71
N GLU A 164 -2.24 0.06 -4.98
CA GLU A 164 -3.15 -0.15 -6.11
C GLU A 164 -2.91 -1.50 -6.80
N ALA A 165 -1.96 -2.30 -6.32
CA ALA A 165 -1.65 -3.59 -6.92
C ALA A 165 -2.55 -4.70 -6.40
N TYR A 166 -2.96 -5.59 -7.30
CA TYR A 166 -3.59 -6.85 -6.99
C TYR A 166 -2.53 -7.92 -6.72
N LEU A 167 -2.52 -8.48 -5.51
CA LEU A 167 -1.56 -9.50 -5.10
C LEU A 167 -1.98 -10.88 -5.62
N ILE A 168 -1.23 -11.42 -6.60
CA ILE A 168 -1.45 -12.75 -7.17
C ILE A 168 -0.80 -13.82 -6.30
N THR A 169 0.49 -13.66 -6.01
CA THR A 169 1.28 -14.64 -5.24
C THR A 169 2.20 -13.95 -4.26
N LEU A 170 2.27 -14.51 -3.05
CA LEU A 170 3.25 -14.17 -2.05
C LEU A 170 3.73 -15.44 -1.34
N ALA A 171 4.93 -15.89 -1.68
CA ALA A 171 5.45 -17.18 -1.21
C ALA A 171 6.90 -17.07 -0.71
N PRO A 172 7.23 -17.57 0.50
CA PRO A 172 6.36 -18.26 1.44
C PRO A 172 5.30 -17.34 2.03
N LYS A 173 4.21 -17.93 2.55
CA LYS A 173 3.12 -17.17 3.17
C LYS A 173 3.67 -16.31 4.32
N PRO A 174 3.37 -15.00 4.38
CA PRO A 174 3.80 -14.15 5.48
C PRO A 174 3.12 -14.56 6.79
N LYS A 175 3.77 -14.24 7.92
CA LYS A 175 3.17 -14.37 9.25
C LYS A 175 1.97 -13.43 9.39
N GLU A 176 2.09 -12.22 8.86
CA GLU A 176 1.06 -11.20 8.87
C GLU A 176 1.01 -10.47 7.52
N LEU A 177 -0.20 -10.25 7.00
CA LEU A 177 -0.48 -9.43 5.83
C LEU A 177 -1.65 -8.50 6.19
N VAL A 178 -1.36 -7.22 6.36
CA VAL A 178 -2.35 -6.18 6.66
C VAL A 178 -2.27 -5.13 5.56
N GLU A 179 -3.39 -4.89 4.88
CA GLU A 179 -3.45 -4.05 3.68
C GLU A 179 -2.41 -4.50 2.63
N ASN A 180 -1.44 -3.63 2.32
CA ASN A 180 -0.35 -3.85 1.38
C ASN A 180 0.99 -4.16 2.07
N VAL A 181 1.00 -4.44 3.37
CA VAL A 181 2.21 -4.69 4.16
C VAL A 181 2.27 -6.14 4.61
N ALA A 182 3.29 -6.86 4.15
CA ALA A 182 3.55 -8.25 4.50
C ALA A 182 4.76 -8.35 5.42
N SER A 183 4.72 -9.24 6.41
CA SER A 183 5.85 -9.49 7.30
C SER A 183 6.13 -10.97 7.57
N TRP A 184 7.43 -11.28 7.68
CA TRP A 184 7.97 -12.58 8.04
C TRP A 184 8.93 -12.41 9.22
N GLU A 185 9.08 -13.46 10.01
CA GLU A 185 10.02 -13.52 11.13
C GLU A 185 10.94 -14.73 10.99
N ASN A 186 12.18 -14.60 11.49
CA ASN A 186 13.18 -15.66 11.57
C ASN A 186 13.35 -16.44 10.25
N GLY A 187 13.68 -15.72 9.18
CA GLY A 187 13.77 -16.28 7.84
C GLY A 187 15.14 -16.05 7.20
N TYR A 188 15.37 -16.73 6.09
CA TYR A 188 16.55 -16.57 5.23
C TYR A 188 16.18 -16.62 3.73
N TYR A 189 14.89 -16.53 3.41
CA TYR A 189 14.33 -16.64 2.06
C TYR A 189 13.66 -15.34 1.59
N LEU A 190 14.15 -14.73 0.51
CA LEU A 190 13.44 -13.61 -0.13
C LEU A 190 12.19 -14.12 -0.84
N PRO A 191 10.99 -13.60 -0.53
CA PRO A 191 9.74 -14.15 -1.04
C PRO A 191 9.57 -13.90 -2.53
N ILE A 192 8.92 -14.85 -3.19
CA ILE A 192 8.32 -14.67 -4.52
C ILE A 192 7.16 -13.70 -4.37
N VAL A 193 7.19 -12.62 -5.13
CA VAL A 193 6.15 -11.60 -5.20
C VAL A 193 5.63 -11.56 -6.63
N VAL A 194 4.34 -11.79 -6.82
CA VAL A 194 3.67 -11.61 -8.12
C VAL A 194 2.47 -10.69 -7.91
N ILE A 195 2.45 -9.59 -8.63
CA ILE A 195 1.37 -8.60 -8.59
C ILE A 195 0.90 -8.24 -10.00
N THR A 196 -0.30 -7.69 -10.13
CA THR A 196 -0.74 -7.01 -11.35
C THR A 196 -1.47 -5.72 -10.98
N PHE A 197 -1.48 -4.75 -11.88
CA PHE A 197 -2.32 -3.56 -11.77
C PHE A 197 -3.61 -3.69 -12.59
N ASP A 198 -3.76 -4.78 -13.34
CA ASP A 198 -4.93 -5.05 -14.15
C ASP A 198 -5.86 -6.04 -13.44
N SER A 199 -7.04 -5.55 -13.06
CA SER A 199 -8.07 -6.37 -12.41
C SER A 199 -8.53 -7.56 -13.28
N SER A 200 -8.51 -7.43 -14.60
CA SER A 200 -8.96 -8.49 -15.52
C SER A 200 -7.95 -9.64 -15.56
N VAL A 201 -6.65 -9.31 -15.53
CA VAL A 201 -5.56 -10.29 -15.41
C VAL A 201 -5.66 -11.01 -14.07
N TYR A 202 -5.91 -10.28 -12.98
CA TYR A 202 -6.10 -10.87 -11.66
C TYR A 202 -7.25 -11.87 -11.63
N GLU A 203 -8.44 -11.47 -12.11
CA GLU A 203 -9.60 -12.37 -12.16
C GLU A 203 -9.33 -13.61 -13.02
N ALA A 204 -8.72 -13.43 -14.19
CA ALA A 204 -8.40 -14.53 -15.09
C ALA A 204 -7.45 -15.56 -14.45
N ILE A 205 -6.47 -15.09 -13.68
CA ILE A 205 -5.54 -15.96 -12.94
C ILE A 205 -6.29 -16.65 -11.79
N MET A 206 -6.98 -15.89 -10.94
CA MET A 206 -7.67 -16.46 -9.77
C MET A 206 -8.76 -17.47 -10.15
N ASN A 207 -9.49 -17.24 -11.25
CA ASN A 207 -10.49 -18.17 -11.75
C ASN A 207 -9.88 -19.51 -12.18
N LYS A 208 -8.69 -19.51 -12.79
CA LYS A 208 -7.97 -20.74 -13.15
C LYS A 208 -7.47 -21.50 -11.93
N THR A 209 -7.01 -20.80 -10.90
CA THR A 209 -6.45 -21.43 -9.69
C THR A 209 -7.53 -21.88 -8.69
N SER A 210 -8.76 -21.40 -8.83
CA SER A 210 -9.89 -21.68 -7.92
C SER A 210 -10.48 -23.08 -8.03
N GLU A 211 -10.03 -23.91 -8.97
CA GLU A 211 -10.49 -25.30 -9.09
C GLU A 211 -10.12 -26.17 -7.87
N ASN A 212 -9.22 -25.75 -6.96
CA ASN A 212 -8.74 -26.65 -5.91
C ASN A 212 -8.66 -26.17 -4.46
N THR A 213 -8.83 -24.89 -4.09
CA THR A 213 -8.59 -24.52 -2.66
C THR A 213 -9.39 -23.38 -2.04
N THR A 214 -9.97 -22.45 -2.81
CA THR A 214 -10.82 -21.37 -2.26
C THR A 214 -11.70 -20.80 -3.36
N LYS A 215 -13.00 -20.64 -3.11
CA LYS A 215 -13.95 -20.06 -4.07
C LYS A 215 -13.73 -18.55 -4.15
N PHE A 216 -12.86 -18.11 -5.06
CA PHE A 216 -12.75 -16.72 -5.45
C PHE A 216 -14.14 -16.22 -5.91
N ILE A 217 -14.53 -15.03 -5.48
CA ILE A 217 -15.78 -14.38 -5.88
C ILE A 217 -15.40 -13.27 -6.86
N PRO A 218 -15.80 -13.34 -8.14
CA PRO A 218 -15.58 -12.26 -9.10
C PRO A 218 -16.28 -10.97 -8.68
N PHE A 219 -15.78 -9.83 -9.18
CA PHE A 219 -16.27 -8.53 -8.73
C PHE A 219 -17.76 -8.31 -8.98
N ASP A 220 -18.26 -8.72 -10.16
CA ASP A 220 -19.68 -8.59 -10.51
C ASP A 220 -20.58 -9.43 -9.58
N GLU A 221 -20.14 -10.63 -9.20
CA GLU A 221 -20.86 -11.47 -8.26
C GLU A 221 -20.88 -10.86 -6.86
N PHE A 222 -19.74 -10.29 -6.42
CA PHE A 222 -19.66 -9.55 -5.17
C PHE A 222 -20.59 -8.33 -5.15
N LEU A 223 -20.61 -7.54 -6.23
CA LEU A 223 -21.54 -6.42 -6.35
C LEU A 223 -23.00 -6.88 -6.33
N ALA A 224 -23.35 -7.97 -7.02
CA ALA A 224 -24.73 -8.47 -7.02
C ALA A 224 -25.19 -8.95 -5.63
N LYS A 225 -24.27 -9.46 -4.80
CA LYS A 225 -24.55 -10.01 -3.47
C LYS A 225 -24.44 -8.99 -2.32
N THR A 226 -24.08 -7.74 -2.61
CA THR A 226 -23.90 -6.70 -1.59
C THR A 226 -25.00 -5.65 -1.65
N MET A 227 -25.51 -5.27 -0.48
CA MET A 227 -26.31 -4.06 -0.30
C MET A 227 -25.39 -2.85 -0.27
N LYS A 228 -25.70 -1.84 -1.08
CA LYS A 228 -24.90 -0.63 -1.28
C LYS A 228 -25.58 0.57 -0.66
N GLY A 229 -24.97 1.13 0.38
CA GLY A 229 -25.40 2.39 0.99
C GLY A 229 -24.36 3.48 0.76
N ILE A 230 -24.78 4.70 0.46
CA ILE A 230 -23.90 5.86 0.40
C ILE A 230 -24.51 7.07 1.09
N GLN A 231 -23.70 7.76 1.88
CA GLN A 231 -24.00 9.06 2.45
C GLN A 231 -23.20 10.10 1.70
N LEU A 232 -23.87 11.16 1.25
CA LEU A 232 -23.29 12.30 0.54
C LEU A 232 -23.49 13.56 1.35
N TYR A 233 -22.43 14.32 1.56
CA TYR A 233 -22.48 15.63 2.20
C TYR A 233 -21.94 16.68 1.24
N TYR A 234 -22.84 17.45 0.63
CA TYR A 234 -22.45 18.50 -0.33
C TYR A 234 -22.33 19.85 0.36
N ASN A 235 -21.14 20.44 0.30
CA ASN A 235 -20.89 21.79 0.78
C ASN A 235 -20.64 22.75 -0.40
N PRO A 236 -21.63 23.57 -0.79
CA PRO A 236 -21.52 24.45 -1.95
C PRO A 236 -20.45 25.55 -1.79
N LEU A 237 -20.09 25.93 -0.56
CA LEU A 237 -19.04 26.94 -0.32
C LEU A 237 -17.65 26.39 -0.63
N SER A 238 -17.42 25.11 -0.33
CA SER A 238 -16.18 24.42 -0.71
C SER A 238 -16.18 23.92 -2.15
N GLY A 239 -17.37 23.77 -2.75
CA GLY A 239 -17.55 23.13 -4.05
C GLY A 239 -17.25 21.63 -4.05
N LEU A 240 -17.28 20.97 -2.88
CA LEU A 240 -16.94 19.56 -2.71
C LEU A 240 -18.11 18.75 -2.16
N VAL A 241 -18.16 17.47 -2.54
CA VAL A 241 -19.00 16.47 -1.90
C VAL A 241 -18.11 15.50 -1.12
N GLN A 242 -18.39 15.37 0.18
CA GLN A 242 -17.85 14.28 0.99
C GLN A 242 -18.76 13.06 0.82
N PHE A 243 -18.17 11.88 0.74
CA PHE A 243 -18.94 10.65 0.62
C PHE A 243 -18.45 9.59 1.60
N ASN A 244 -19.37 8.74 2.04
CA ASN A 244 -19.11 7.53 2.80
C ASN A 244 -20.02 6.41 2.27
N ALA A 245 -19.43 5.47 1.56
CA ALA A 245 -20.07 4.34 0.93
C ALA A 245 -19.78 3.05 1.69
N THR A 246 -20.77 2.17 1.71
CA THR A 246 -20.74 0.87 2.40
C THR A 246 -21.25 -0.22 1.47
N PHE A 247 -20.54 -1.34 1.44
CA PHE A 247 -20.89 -2.54 0.69
C PHE A 247 -20.95 -3.71 1.67
N GLU A 248 -22.15 -4.23 1.93
CA GLU A 248 -22.40 -5.23 2.97
C GLU A 248 -23.14 -6.45 2.42
N GLY A 249 -22.80 -7.66 2.88
CA GLY A 249 -23.57 -8.88 2.59
C GLY A 249 -22.77 -10.02 1.95
N ALA A 250 -21.56 -9.74 1.47
CA ALA A 250 -20.62 -10.75 0.97
C ALA A 250 -19.24 -10.55 1.60
N ASN A 251 -18.49 -11.65 1.75
CA ASN A 251 -17.13 -11.59 2.28
C ASN A 251 -16.22 -10.88 1.28
N ALA A 252 -15.78 -9.68 1.64
CA ALA A 252 -14.84 -8.91 0.86
C ALA A 252 -13.41 -9.39 1.08
N THR A 253 -12.58 -9.17 0.07
CA THR A 253 -11.12 -9.37 0.12
C THR A 253 -10.46 -8.06 -0.33
N SER A 254 -9.14 -7.96 -0.15
CA SER A 254 -8.38 -6.79 -0.63
C SER A 254 -8.59 -6.51 -2.11
N TYR A 255 -8.82 -7.55 -2.94
CA TYR A 255 -9.21 -7.39 -4.34
C TYR A 255 -10.46 -6.53 -4.52
N HIS A 256 -11.54 -6.85 -3.79
CA HIS A 256 -12.81 -6.14 -3.89
C HIS A 256 -12.70 -4.69 -3.41
N GLU A 257 -11.96 -4.48 -2.32
CA GLU A 257 -11.69 -3.13 -1.80
C GLU A 257 -10.95 -2.26 -2.83
N THR A 258 -9.84 -2.77 -3.39
CA THR A 258 -9.08 -2.07 -4.42
C THR A 258 -9.93 -1.79 -5.65
N LYS A 259 -10.74 -2.75 -6.10
CA LYS A 259 -11.57 -2.58 -7.29
C LYS A 259 -12.69 -1.56 -7.08
N ILE A 260 -13.32 -1.52 -5.90
CA ILE A 260 -14.27 -0.45 -5.56
C ILE A 260 -13.59 0.92 -5.66
N ARG A 261 -12.41 1.09 -5.05
CA ARG A 261 -11.67 2.37 -5.09
C ARG A 261 -11.36 2.80 -6.53
N GLU A 262 -10.95 1.86 -7.37
CA GLU A 262 -10.68 2.08 -8.79
C GLU A 262 -11.92 2.65 -9.52
N GLU A 263 -13.09 2.04 -9.32
CA GLU A 263 -14.34 2.49 -9.96
C GLU A 263 -14.78 3.89 -9.48
N PHE A 264 -14.57 4.20 -8.20
CA PHE A 264 -14.78 5.56 -7.68
C PHE A 264 -13.86 6.58 -8.35
N ASN A 265 -12.56 6.29 -8.44
CA ASN A 265 -11.58 7.15 -9.10
C ASN A 265 -11.88 7.36 -10.59
N LYS A 266 -12.44 6.33 -11.26
CA LYS A 266 -12.80 6.39 -12.68
C LYS A 266 -14.06 7.22 -12.94
N THR A 267 -15.03 7.17 -12.02
CA THR A 267 -16.36 7.77 -12.24
C THR A 267 -16.48 9.18 -11.67
N MET A 268 -15.81 9.46 -10.56
CA MET A 268 -15.91 10.73 -9.83
C MET A 268 -14.58 11.50 -9.93
N ASP A 269 -14.64 12.84 -9.89
CA ASP A 269 -13.45 13.68 -9.78
C ASP A 269 -12.95 13.68 -8.33
N ILE A 270 -12.25 12.60 -7.95
CA ILE A 270 -11.79 12.33 -6.58
C ILE A 270 -10.60 13.24 -6.22
N GLN A 271 -10.70 13.92 -5.07
CA GLN A 271 -9.57 14.63 -4.45
C GLN A 271 -8.88 13.80 -3.36
N GLU A 272 -9.66 13.01 -2.63
CA GLU A 272 -9.19 12.18 -1.53
C GLU A 272 -10.08 10.96 -1.44
N ILE A 273 -9.50 9.76 -1.33
CA ILE A 273 -10.25 8.52 -1.16
C ILE A 273 -9.47 7.58 -0.24
N ASN A 274 -10.21 6.98 0.69
CA ASN A 274 -9.73 5.97 1.61
C ASN A 274 -10.73 4.83 1.65
N SER A 275 -10.26 3.65 2.01
CA SER A 275 -11.07 2.45 2.13
C SER A 275 -10.58 1.60 3.29
N LYS A 276 -11.46 0.74 3.81
CA LYS A 276 -11.08 -0.35 4.71
C LYS A 276 -12.09 -1.49 4.62
N ILE A 277 -11.65 -2.69 4.95
CA ILE A 277 -12.51 -3.84 5.21
C ILE A 277 -12.77 -3.89 6.73
N GLU A 278 -14.04 -3.92 7.11
CA GLU A 278 -14.48 -4.04 8.50
C GLU A 278 -15.47 -5.22 8.61
N GLY A 279 -14.97 -6.39 9.02
CA GLY A 279 -15.75 -7.63 9.04
C GLY A 279 -16.18 -8.05 7.63
N ASN A 280 -17.50 -8.11 7.39
CA ASN A 280 -18.11 -8.44 6.09
C ASN A 280 -18.51 -7.19 5.28
N LYS A 281 -17.91 -6.03 5.59
CA LYS A 281 -18.23 -4.75 4.95
C LYS A 281 -16.99 -4.13 4.33
N VAL A 282 -17.15 -3.56 3.14
CA VAL A 282 -16.19 -2.60 2.59
C VAL A 282 -16.74 -1.22 2.84
N ILE A 283 -15.93 -0.36 3.45
CA ILE A 283 -16.26 1.05 3.68
C ILE A 283 -15.30 1.88 2.82
N VAL A 284 -15.83 2.82 2.05
CA VAL A 284 -15.06 3.73 1.20
C VAL A 284 -15.51 5.15 1.43
N TRP A 285 -14.59 6.05 1.78
CA TRP A 285 -14.92 7.43 2.09
C TRP A 285 -13.92 8.39 1.49
N GLY A 286 -14.36 9.61 1.21
CA GLY A 286 -13.53 10.57 0.51
C GLY A 286 -14.21 11.88 0.19
N LYS A 287 -13.56 12.64 -0.70
CA LYS A 287 -14.00 13.93 -1.23
C LYS A 287 -13.91 13.91 -2.74
N ALA A 288 -14.94 14.43 -3.40
CA ALA A 288 -14.97 14.58 -4.84
C ALA A 288 -15.49 15.96 -5.23
N LYS A 289 -15.16 16.40 -6.44
CA LYS A 289 -15.68 17.63 -7.03
C LYS A 289 -16.88 17.29 -7.93
N PRO A 290 -18.12 17.66 -7.55
CA PRO A 290 -19.28 17.47 -8.41
C PRO A 290 -19.30 18.48 -9.55
N LYS A 291 -20.09 18.21 -10.59
CA LYS A 291 -20.46 19.23 -11.58
C LYS A 291 -21.52 20.13 -10.95
N VAL A 292 -21.28 21.44 -10.92
CA VAL A 292 -22.15 22.39 -10.20
C VAL A 292 -22.63 23.47 -11.15
N ASP A 293 -23.95 23.64 -11.23
CA ASP A 293 -24.58 24.81 -11.82
C ASP A 293 -24.95 25.82 -10.73
N TYR A 294 -24.47 27.05 -10.89
CA TYR A 294 -24.73 28.14 -9.95
C TYR A 294 -25.67 29.18 -10.55
N LYS A 295 -26.68 29.60 -9.78
CA LYS A 295 -27.57 30.71 -10.12
C LYS A 295 -27.71 31.65 -8.93
N GLU A 296 -27.53 32.93 -9.18
CA GLU A 296 -27.67 33.98 -8.19
C GLU A 296 -28.75 34.97 -8.61
N SER A 297 -29.63 35.31 -7.69
CA SER A 297 -30.56 36.42 -7.83
C SER A 297 -30.33 37.45 -6.72
N LEU A 298 -31.10 38.54 -6.76
CA LEU A 298 -31.07 39.58 -5.72
C LEU A 298 -31.37 39.04 -4.31
N THR A 299 -32.12 37.94 -4.20
CA THR A 299 -32.63 37.43 -2.92
C THR A 299 -32.12 36.05 -2.54
N LYS A 300 -31.47 35.32 -3.45
CA LYS A 300 -31.06 33.92 -3.22
C LYS A 300 -29.87 33.50 -4.06
N LYS A 301 -29.11 32.54 -3.53
CA LYS A 301 -28.05 31.80 -4.21
C LYS A 301 -28.48 30.34 -4.29
N ILE A 302 -28.39 29.73 -5.47
CA ILE A 302 -28.80 28.35 -5.72
C ILE A 302 -27.62 27.62 -6.35
N TRP A 303 -27.26 26.48 -5.77
CA TRP A 303 -26.27 25.55 -6.31
C TRP A 303 -26.96 24.24 -6.64
N SER A 304 -26.77 23.73 -7.85
CA SER A 304 -27.25 22.43 -8.29
C SER A 304 -26.05 21.54 -8.58
N ALA A 305 -25.73 20.64 -7.66
CA ALA A 305 -24.66 19.66 -7.82
C ALA A 305 -25.19 18.39 -8.48
N ASN A 306 -24.56 17.96 -9.56
CA ASN A 306 -24.80 16.70 -10.23
C ASN A 306 -23.62 15.74 -9.98
N ILE A 307 -23.93 14.60 -9.39
CA ILE A 307 -22.98 13.57 -8.98
C ILE A 307 -23.34 12.27 -9.70
N THR A 308 -22.39 11.72 -10.45
CA THR A 308 -22.47 10.37 -11.00
C THR A 308 -21.70 9.43 -10.08
N LEU A 309 -22.36 8.39 -9.59
CA LEU A 309 -21.81 7.36 -8.73
C LEU A 309 -21.32 6.16 -9.56
N PRO A 310 -20.28 5.44 -9.11
CA PRO A 310 -19.70 4.31 -9.84
C PRO A 310 -20.67 3.13 -10.00
N PHE A 311 -21.57 2.97 -9.02
CA PHE A 311 -22.55 1.90 -8.99
C PHE A 311 -23.94 2.48 -8.76
N LYS A 312 -24.96 1.65 -8.99
CA LYS A 312 -26.30 1.93 -8.49
C LYS A 312 -26.35 1.57 -7.00
N PHE A 313 -26.58 2.56 -6.14
CA PHE A 313 -26.73 2.38 -4.70
C PHE A 313 -28.18 2.10 -4.34
N ASP A 314 -28.40 1.17 -3.40
CA ASP A 314 -29.72 0.82 -2.89
C ASP A 314 -30.25 1.88 -1.93
N LYS A 315 -29.34 2.54 -1.19
CA LYS A 315 -29.65 3.62 -0.26
C LYS A 315 -28.72 4.81 -0.50
N VAL A 316 -29.30 5.97 -0.78
CA VAL A 316 -28.58 7.24 -0.93
C VAL A 316 -29.14 8.22 0.10
N ASP A 317 -28.30 8.64 1.04
CA ASP A 317 -28.62 9.68 2.02
C ASP A 317 -27.84 10.95 1.69
N VAL A 318 -28.52 12.10 1.67
CA VAL A 318 -27.94 13.38 1.27
C VAL A 318 -28.07 14.38 2.42
N LYS A 319 -26.95 15.02 2.74
CA LYS A 319 -26.84 16.05 3.77
C LYS A 319 -26.21 17.32 3.19
N ALA A 320 -26.54 18.45 3.79
CA ALA A 320 -25.95 19.76 3.51
C ALA A 320 -25.63 20.47 4.84
N PRO A 321 -24.78 21.51 4.84
CA PRO A 321 -24.50 22.29 6.04
C PRO A 321 -25.79 22.81 6.68
N ALA A 322 -25.91 22.76 8.01
CA ALA A 322 -27.15 23.15 8.72
C ALA A 322 -27.63 24.59 8.43
N SER A 323 -26.71 25.48 8.03
CA SER A 323 -27.01 26.86 7.63
C SER A 323 -27.57 27.00 6.20
N LEU A 324 -27.62 25.91 5.44
CA LEU A 324 -28.04 25.86 4.04
C LEU A 324 -29.12 24.78 3.87
N GLY A 325 -30.29 25.18 3.36
CA GLY A 325 -31.38 24.23 3.14
C GLY A 325 -31.16 23.42 1.87
N ILE A 326 -31.31 22.09 1.95
CA ILE A 326 -31.56 21.27 0.76
C ILE A 326 -32.97 21.63 0.28
N LYS A 327 -33.05 22.18 -0.92
CA LYS A 327 -34.31 22.59 -1.55
C LYS A 327 -34.96 21.44 -2.30
N ASP A 328 -34.15 20.68 -3.03
CA ASP A 328 -34.59 19.54 -3.83
C ASP A 328 -33.46 18.51 -3.90
N GLN A 329 -33.85 17.24 -3.97
CA GLN A 329 -32.94 16.13 -4.18
C GLN A 329 -33.59 15.11 -5.12
N LYS A 330 -32.84 14.66 -6.13
CA LYS A 330 -33.29 13.61 -7.05
C LYS A 330 -32.21 12.56 -7.16
N THR A 331 -32.60 11.29 -7.08
CA THR A 331 -31.69 10.17 -7.26
C THR A 331 -32.37 8.97 -7.88
N ASP A 332 -31.66 8.28 -8.76
CA ASP A 332 -32.00 6.94 -9.28
C ASP A 332 -31.06 5.85 -8.71
N GLY A 333 -30.26 6.20 -7.70
CA GLY A 333 -29.21 5.38 -7.11
C GLY A 333 -27.86 5.47 -7.81
N LYS A 334 -27.78 5.90 -9.08
CA LYS A 334 -26.51 6.06 -9.83
C LYS A 334 -26.18 7.51 -10.11
N SER A 335 -27.19 8.35 -10.31
CA SER A 335 -27.08 9.79 -10.47
C SER A 335 -27.76 10.46 -9.28
N VAL A 336 -27.15 11.50 -8.75
CA VAL A 336 -27.68 12.29 -7.63
C VAL A 336 -27.59 13.76 -7.99
N ILE A 337 -28.74 14.44 -7.96
CA ILE A 337 -28.84 15.89 -8.13
C ILE A 337 -29.23 16.48 -6.78
N ILE A 338 -28.38 17.38 -6.27
CA ILE A 338 -28.57 18.06 -4.98
C ILE A 338 -28.72 19.55 -5.26
N VAL A 339 -29.86 20.12 -4.86
CA VAL A 339 -30.11 21.56 -5.01
C VAL A 339 -30.08 22.22 -3.62
N VAL A 340 -29.10 23.09 -3.40
CA VAL A 340 -28.94 23.85 -2.16
C VAL A 340 -29.31 25.31 -2.40
N GLU A 341 -30.10 25.89 -1.50
CA GLU A 341 -30.50 27.30 -1.56
C GLU A 341 -30.04 28.06 -0.31
N GLN A 342 -29.39 29.22 -0.53
CA GLN A 342 -29.12 30.21 0.50
C GLN A 342 -29.96 31.46 0.24
N LYS A 343 -30.82 31.82 1.20
CA LYS A 343 -31.51 33.12 1.17
C LYS A 343 -30.53 34.22 1.53
N LYS A 344 -30.48 35.29 0.74
CA LYS A 344 -29.74 36.51 1.09
C LYS A 344 -30.59 37.31 2.06
N GLY A 345 -29.99 37.73 3.17
CA GLY A 345 -30.63 38.70 4.06
C GLY A 345 -30.86 39.99 3.30
N ILE A 346 -32.12 40.32 3.01
CA ILE A 346 -32.48 41.65 2.54
C ILE A 346 -32.41 42.56 3.77
N CYS A 347 -31.58 43.60 3.75
CA CYS A 347 -31.68 44.68 4.73
C CYS A 347 -33.15 45.16 4.74
N GLY A 348 -33.88 44.83 5.80
CA GLY A 348 -35.31 45.09 5.87
C GLY A 348 -35.61 46.59 5.72
N PRO A 349 -36.84 46.96 5.36
CA PRO A 349 -37.25 48.36 5.18
C PRO A 349 -36.93 49.26 6.40
N GLY A 350 -36.75 48.68 7.59
CA GLY A 350 -36.27 49.38 8.79
C GLY A 350 -34.85 49.95 8.70
N PHE A 351 -33.91 49.33 7.96
CA PHE A 351 -32.56 49.85 7.77
C PHE A 351 -32.53 50.98 6.73
N VAL A 352 -33.39 50.89 5.70
CA VAL A 352 -33.62 51.98 4.73
C VAL A 352 -34.29 53.17 5.40
N LEU A 353 -35.25 52.93 6.31
CA LEU A 353 -35.83 53.97 7.17
C LEU A 353 -34.80 54.61 8.10
N LEU A 354 -33.87 53.83 8.68
CA LEU A 354 -32.78 54.34 9.52
C LEU A 354 -31.79 55.23 8.74
N ILE A 355 -31.44 54.84 7.51
CA ILE A 355 -30.60 55.66 6.62
C ILE A 355 -31.35 56.93 6.18
N ALA A 356 -32.66 56.85 5.93
CA ALA A 356 -33.49 58.00 5.55
C ALA A 356 -33.78 58.95 6.73
N LEU A 357 -33.85 58.43 7.97
CA LEU A 357 -34.09 59.22 9.19
C LEU A 357 -32.81 59.81 9.79
N PHE A 358 -31.63 59.26 9.48
CA PHE A 358 -30.34 59.79 9.95
C PHE A 358 -30.10 61.26 9.58
N PRO A 359 -30.33 61.74 8.34
CA PRO A 359 -30.20 63.16 8.01
C PRO A 359 -31.31 64.03 8.65
N LEU A 360 -32.48 63.48 8.97
CA LEU A 360 -33.56 64.18 9.66
C LEU A 360 -33.28 64.36 11.17
N LEU A 361 -32.60 63.40 11.79
CA LEU A 361 -32.19 63.47 13.20
C LEU A 361 -30.90 64.29 13.40
N ALA A 362 -29.99 64.32 12.41
CA ALA A 362 -28.78 65.16 12.46
C ALA A 362 -29.06 66.66 12.34
N LYS A 363 -30.24 67.06 11.82
CA LYS A 363 -30.66 68.46 11.65
C LYS A 363 -31.28 69.09 12.91
N ARG A 364 -31.35 68.36 14.03
CA ARG A 364 -31.99 68.78 15.30
C ARG A 364 -31.00 69.02 16.45
N ARG A 365 -29.71 69.22 16.14
CA ARG A 365 -28.71 69.74 17.08
C ARG A 365 -28.26 71.12 16.66
#